data_AF-A0AAW2IZT2-F1
#
_entry.id   AF-A0AAW2IZT2-F1
#
_cell.length_a   1.000
_cell.length_b   1.000
_cell.length_c   1.000
_cell.angle_alpha   90.00
_cell.angle_beta   90.00
_cell.angle_gamma   90.00
#
_symmetry.space_group_name_H-M   'P 1'
#
loop_
_entity.id
_entity.type
_entity.pdbx_description
1 polymer ?
#
loop_
_entity_poly.entity_id
_entity_poly.type
_entity_poly.pdbx_seq_one_letter_code
_entity_poly.pdbx_strand_id
1 'polypeptide(L)'
;MYYAAEAFNKTLCNLLKKVVAKSLRDLHERIGEALWAYRTTIRTPTQVTPYTLVYGVKAVLPLEQQIPSLRLAIQEGLTEEENAQIRLEELEALDEKRLEAQHRVREQRAQLRKLRIILSTKFFKAQEYSKVFKAKIESFFKVTPQIIAFNWGFICTKSSN
;
A
#
# COMPACT_ATOMS: atom_id res chain seq x y z
N MET A 1 -19.33 -21.06 1.56
CA MET A 1 -19.67 -20.44 2.86
C MET A 1 -19.61 -21.44 4.03
N TYR A 2 -20.01 -22.71 3.86
CA TYR A 2 -19.95 -23.76 4.90
C TYR A 2 -18.55 -23.95 5.53
N TYR A 3 -17.50 -24.11 4.71
CA TYR A 3 -16.12 -24.28 5.20
C TYR A 3 -15.57 -23.08 6.00
N ALA A 4 -16.01 -21.86 5.68
CA ALA A 4 -15.60 -20.66 6.41
C ALA A 4 -16.28 -20.60 7.79
N ALA A 5 -17.54 -21.00 7.87
CA ALA A 5 -18.27 -21.11 9.13
C ALA A 5 -17.72 -22.25 10.01
N GLU A 6 -17.32 -23.37 9.42
CA GLU A 6 -16.72 -24.49 10.14
C GLU A 6 -15.33 -24.14 10.70
N ALA A 7 -14.49 -23.48 9.90
CA ALA A 7 -13.20 -22.95 10.37
C ALA A 7 -13.38 -21.90 11.47
N PHE A 8 -14.41 -21.05 11.35
CA PHE A 8 -14.78 -20.08 12.39
C PHE A 8 -15.21 -20.76 13.69
N ASN A 9 -16.12 -21.72 13.62
CA ASN A 9 -16.59 -22.47 14.80
C ASN A 9 -15.43 -23.20 15.47
N LYS A 10 -14.49 -23.76 14.70
CA LYS A 10 -13.29 -24.41 15.23
C LYS A 10 -12.36 -23.44 15.96
N THR A 11 -12.12 -22.26 15.40
CA THR A 11 -11.28 -21.22 16.03
C THR A 11 -11.93 -20.66 17.29
N LEU A 12 -13.25 -20.44 17.27
CA LEU A 12 -14.01 -20.00 18.43
C LEU A 12 -13.98 -21.05 19.55
N CYS A 13 -14.24 -22.32 19.25
CA CYS A 13 -14.17 -23.42 20.20
C CYS A 13 -12.77 -23.54 20.84
N ASN A 14 -11.70 -23.34 20.07
CA ASN A 14 -10.33 -23.38 20.59
C ASN A 14 -10.01 -22.19 21.51
N LEU A 15 -10.54 -21.00 21.19
CA LEU A 15 -10.41 -19.81 22.03
C LEU A 15 -11.15 -19.99 23.35
N LEU A 16 -12.40 -20.47 23.30
CA LEU A 16 -13.21 -20.77 24.47
C LEU A 16 -12.52 -21.80 25.38
N LYS A 17 -12.01 -22.91 24.83
CA LYS A 17 -11.27 -23.92 25.60
C LYS A 17 -10.07 -23.33 26.36
N LYS A 18 -9.32 -22.42 25.73
CA LYS A 18 -8.16 -21.76 26.36
C LYS A 18 -8.55 -20.78 27.48
N VAL A 19 -9.70 -20.10 27.33
CA VAL A 19 -10.20 -19.15 28.34
C VAL A 19 -10.82 -19.90 29.52
N VAL A 20 -11.64 -20.93 29.25
CA VAL A 20 -12.24 -21.84 30.23
C VAL A 20 -11.18 -22.52 31.10
N ALA A 21 -10.07 -22.98 30.51
CA ALA A 21 -8.99 -23.64 31.23
C ALA A 21 -8.22 -22.70 32.19
N LYS A 22 -8.27 -21.38 31.97
CA LYS A 22 -7.53 -20.39 32.77
C LYS A 22 -8.34 -19.80 33.92
N SER A 23 -9.66 -19.67 33.78
CA SER A 23 -10.52 -19.06 34.81
C SER A 23 -11.99 -19.37 34.54
N LEU A 24 -12.54 -20.37 35.24
CA LEU A 24 -13.98 -20.70 35.14
C LEU A 24 -14.88 -19.62 35.76
N ARG A 25 -14.39 -18.92 36.81
CA ARG A 25 -15.17 -17.92 37.55
C ARG A 25 -15.48 -16.67 36.70
N ASP A 26 -14.52 -16.23 35.89
CA ASP A 26 -14.63 -15.00 35.09
C ASP A 26 -14.87 -15.30 33.60
N LEU A 27 -15.34 -16.52 33.31
CA LEU A 27 -15.52 -17.01 31.94
C LEU A 27 -16.45 -16.10 31.14
N HIS A 28 -17.53 -15.64 31.77
CA HIS A 28 -18.55 -14.81 31.15
C HIS A 28 -17.99 -13.47 30.66
N GLU A 29 -17.16 -12.80 31.45
CA GLU A 29 -16.49 -11.54 31.07
C GLU A 29 -15.44 -11.76 29.97
N ARG A 30 -14.58 -12.77 30.15
CA ARG A 30 -13.46 -13.03 29.23
C ARG A 30 -13.90 -13.52 27.85
N ILE A 31 -15.02 -14.24 27.77
CA ILE A 31 -15.65 -14.60 26.49
C ILE A 31 -16.14 -13.34 25.78
N GLY A 32 -16.78 -12.43 26.51
CA GLY A 32 -17.27 -11.16 25.96
C GLY A 32 -16.14 -10.34 25.34
N GLU A 33 -15.04 -10.17 26.07
CA GLU A 33 -13.84 -9.46 25.60
C GLU A 33 -13.20 -10.13 24.38
N ALA A 34 -13.06 -11.45 24.42
CA ALA A 34 -12.43 -12.21 23.34
C ALA A 34 -13.28 -12.15 22.05
N LEU A 35 -14.60 -12.24 22.17
CA LEU A 35 -15.54 -12.07 21.06
C LEU A 35 -15.51 -10.63 20.53
N TRP A 36 -15.45 -9.65 21.43
CA TRP A 36 -15.37 -8.24 21.07
C TRP A 36 -14.11 -7.94 20.25
N ALA A 37 -12.94 -8.33 20.75
CA ALA A 37 -11.67 -8.17 20.04
C ALA A 37 -11.71 -8.90 18.69
N TYR A 38 -12.33 -10.08 18.64
CA TYR A 38 -12.48 -10.81 17.39
C TYR A 38 -13.29 -10.03 16.35
N ARG A 39 -14.41 -9.45 16.77
CA ARG A 39 -15.36 -8.69 15.94
C ARG A 39 -14.80 -7.37 15.44
N THR A 40 -13.97 -6.70 16.24
CA THR A 40 -13.43 -5.36 15.95
C THR A 40 -12.03 -5.37 15.31
N THR A 41 -11.30 -6.48 15.34
CA THR A 41 -9.96 -6.59 14.73
C THR A 41 -10.04 -6.83 13.21
N ILE A 42 -9.24 -6.08 12.46
CA ILE A 42 -9.09 -6.25 11.00
C ILE A 42 -8.44 -7.60 10.69
N ARG A 43 -9.03 -8.37 9.77
CA ARG A 43 -8.48 -9.66 9.33
C ARG A 43 -7.64 -9.46 8.09
N THR A 44 -6.39 -9.93 8.10
CA THR A 44 -5.44 -9.87 6.99
C THR A 44 -5.99 -10.31 5.62
N PRO A 45 -6.82 -11.37 5.49
CA PRO A 45 -7.33 -11.79 4.19
C PRO A 45 -8.46 -10.89 3.64
N THR A 46 -9.31 -10.35 4.51
CA THR A 46 -10.47 -9.55 4.08
C THR A 46 -10.21 -8.05 4.20
N GLN A 47 -9.17 -7.65 4.93
CA GLN A 47 -8.84 -6.26 5.29
C GLN A 47 -10.00 -5.48 5.94
N VAL A 48 -11.02 -6.19 6.42
CA VAL A 48 -12.20 -5.65 7.08
C VAL A 48 -12.49 -6.40 8.37
N THR A 49 -13.17 -5.73 9.29
CA THR A 49 -13.56 -6.33 10.57
C THR A 49 -14.74 -7.30 10.35
N PRO A 50 -14.79 -8.44 11.06
CA PRO A 50 -15.92 -9.36 10.99
C PRO A 50 -17.27 -8.70 11.32
N TYR A 51 -17.30 -7.72 12.24
CA TYR A 51 -18.52 -6.98 12.56
C TYR A 51 -19.08 -6.22 11.33
N THR A 52 -18.20 -5.58 10.57
CA THR A 52 -18.58 -4.84 9.35
C THR A 52 -19.08 -5.77 8.25
N LEU A 53 -18.59 -7.02 8.18
CA LEU A 53 -19.10 -8.00 7.23
C LEU A 53 -20.53 -8.47 7.54
N VAL A 54 -20.90 -8.54 8.83
CA VAL A 54 -22.21 -9.07 9.26
C VAL A 54 -23.28 -7.99 9.30
N TYR A 55 -22.96 -6.85 9.91
CA TYR A 55 -23.93 -5.78 10.14
C TYR A 55 -23.82 -4.66 9.10
N GLY A 56 -22.83 -4.73 8.20
CA GLY A 56 -22.60 -3.70 7.19
C GLY A 56 -22.08 -2.37 7.74
N VAL A 57 -21.89 -2.23 9.06
CA VAL A 57 -21.50 -0.98 9.72
C VAL A 57 -20.22 -1.19 10.54
N LYS A 58 -19.39 -0.16 10.69
CA LYS A 58 -18.21 -0.23 11.58
C LYS A 58 -18.67 -0.40 13.03
N ALA A 59 -18.06 -1.36 13.74
CA ALA A 59 -18.31 -1.54 15.17
C ALA A 59 -18.04 -0.23 15.91
N VAL A 60 -18.98 0.16 16.77
CA VAL A 60 -18.76 1.27 17.69
C VAL A 60 -17.82 0.75 18.77
N LEU A 61 -16.61 1.28 18.85
CA LEU A 61 -15.63 0.82 19.82
C LEU A 61 -16.13 1.11 21.24
N PRO A 62 -15.74 0.33 22.29
CA PRO A 62 -16.12 0.65 23.66
C PRO A 62 -15.58 2.02 24.07
N LEU A 63 -14.47 2.45 23.45
CA LEU A 63 -13.93 3.80 23.55
C LEU A 63 -14.84 4.86 22.92
N GLU A 64 -15.47 4.56 21.77
CA GLU A 64 -16.50 5.42 21.18
C GLU A 64 -17.73 5.51 22.09
N GLN A 65 -18.05 4.46 22.87
CA GLN A 65 -19.13 4.41 23.87
C GLN A 65 -18.79 5.12 25.20
N GLN A 66 -17.53 5.07 25.63
CA GLN A 66 -17.04 5.73 26.85
C GLN A 66 -16.74 7.23 26.66
N ILE A 67 -16.39 7.66 25.44
CA ILE A 67 -16.28 9.07 25.02
C ILE A 67 -17.25 9.24 23.85
N PRO A 68 -18.37 9.97 23.96
CA PRO A 68 -19.32 10.10 22.87
C PRO A 68 -18.60 10.71 21.67
N SER A 69 -18.16 9.84 20.75
CA SER A 69 -17.61 10.27 19.48
C SER A 69 -18.63 11.15 18.79
N LEU A 70 -18.25 11.93 17.79
CA LEU A 70 -19.22 12.62 16.94
C LEU A 70 -20.39 11.69 16.56
N ARG A 71 -20.07 10.42 16.32
CA ARG A 71 -20.99 9.29 16.08
C ARG A 71 -21.98 8.95 17.21
N LEU A 72 -21.58 9.12 18.47
CA LEU A 72 -22.38 8.82 19.68
C LEU A 72 -22.95 10.07 20.36
N ALA A 73 -22.33 11.22 20.20
CA ALA A 73 -22.90 12.51 20.55
C ALA A 73 -24.07 12.88 19.61
N ILE A 74 -24.07 12.38 18.35
CA ILE A 74 -25.26 12.30 17.47
C ILE A 74 -26.37 11.45 18.11
N GLN A 75 -26.01 10.42 18.90
CA GLN A 75 -27.01 9.58 19.54
C GLN A 75 -27.59 10.20 20.82
N GLU A 76 -26.87 11.05 21.56
CA GLU A 76 -27.25 11.34 22.97
C GLU A 76 -27.21 12.79 23.51
N GLY A 77 -26.53 13.80 22.96
CA GLY A 77 -26.48 15.08 23.71
C GLY A 77 -25.75 16.31 23.18
N LEU A 78 -25.15 16.27 21.99
CA LEU A 78 -25.00 17.52 21.23
C LEU A 78 -26.37 17.88 20.67
N THR A 79 -26.70 19.17 20.57
CA THR A 79 -27.69 19.54 19.55
C THR A 79 -27.08 19.25 18.18
N GLU A 80 -27.93 18.91 17.22
CA GLU A 80 -27.50 18.53 15.87
C GLU A 80 -26.55 19.57 15.23
N GLU A 81 -26.73 20.85 15.57
CA GLU A 81 -26.03 22.00 15.01
C GLU A 81 -24.58 22.11 15.47
N GLU A 82 -24.32 21.97 16.76
CA GLU A 82 -22.96 21.99 17.32
C GLU A 82 -22.16 20.80 16.78
N ASN A 83 -22.85 19.68 16.58
CA ASN A 83 -22.30 18.47 15.98
C ASN A 83 -22.01 18.61 14.48
N ALA A 84 -22.82 19.40 13.77
CA ALA A 84 -22.61 19.73 12.36
C ALA A 84 -21.42 20.67 12.17
N GLN A 85 -21.22 21.59 13.11
CA GLN A 85 -20.14 22.55 13.05
C GLN A 85 -18.77 21.89 13.24
N ILE A 86 -18.65 21.01 14.24
CA ILE A 86 -17.42 20.25 14.48
C ILE A 86 -17.07 19.34 13.29
N ARG A 87 -18.07 18.73 12.62
CA ARG A 87 -17.86 17.96 11.38
C ARG A 87 -17.35 18.82 10.23
N LEU A 88 -17.91 20.02 10.09
CA LEU A 88 -17.54 20.95 9.03
C LEU A 88 -16.07 21.34 9.16
N GLU A 89 -15.65 21.70 10.37
CA GLU A 89 -14.26 22.07 10.68
C GLU A 89 -13.29 20.89 10.46
N GLU A 90 -13.68 19.67 10.85
CA GLU A 90 -12.88 18.46 10.58
C GLU A 90 -12.75 18.18 9.07
N LEU A 91 -13.81 18.39 8.30
CA LEU A 91 -13.82 18.21 6.84
C LEU A 91 -12.97 19.26 6.12
N GLU A 92 -13.08 20.52 6.51
CA GLU A 92 -12.28 21.62 5.96
C GLU A 92 -10.78 21.38 6.20
N ALA A 93 -10.40 20.95 7.41
CA ALA A 93 -9.03 20.60 7.74
C ALA A 93 -8.51 19.38 6.94
N LEU A 94 -9.38 18.43 6.59
CA LEU A 94 -9.03 17.29 5.75
C LEU A 94 -8.86 17.69 4.28
N ASP A 95 -9.71 18.58 3.77
CA ASP A 95 -9.65 19.04 2.40
C ASP A 95 -8.45 19.97 2.16
N GLU A 96 -8.07 20.77 3.15
CA GLU A 96 -6.82 21.54 3.13
C GLU A 96 -5.61 20.60 3.02
N LYS A 97 -5.52 19.57 3.88
CA LYS A 97 -4.45 18.56 3.83
C LYS A 97 -4.40 17.81 2.50
N ARG A 98 -5.57 17.51 1.91
CA ARG A 98 -5.67 16.86 0.59
C ARG A 98 -5.18 17.79 -0.51
N LEU A 99 -5.57 19.06 -0.48
CA LEU A 99 -5.16 20.05 -1.48
C LEU A 99 -3.65 20.23 -1.46
N GLU A 100 -3.05 20.33 -0.27
CA GLU A 100 -1.60 20.38 -0.13
C GLU A 100 -0.91 19.11 -0.65
N ALA A 101 -1.44 17.93 -0.32
CA ALA A 101 -0.89 16.66 -0.80
C ALA A 101 -0.94 16.57 -2.33
N GLN A 102 -2.04 17.01 -2.94
CA GLN A 102 -2.16 17.10 -4.39
C GLN A 102 -1.17 18.10 -4.99
N HIS A 103 -0.97 19.25 -4.33
CA HIS A 103 0.00 20.24 -4.75
C HIS A 103 1.42 19.64 -4.77
N ARG A 104 1.82 19.01 -3.66
CA ARG A 104 3.12 18.32 -3.54
C ARG A 104 3.31 17.27 -4.63
N VAL A 105 2.29 16.46 -4.92
CA VAL A 105 2.36 15.44 -5.97
C VAL A 105 2.45 16.07 -7.37
N ARG A 106 1.72 17.16 -7.65
CA ARG A 106 1.79 17.88 -8.93
C ARG A 106 3.17 18.47 -9.16
N GLU A 107 3.75 19.08 -8.14
CA GLU A 107 5.11 19.63 -8.19
C GLU A 107 6.15 18.54 -8.45
N GLN A 108 6.10 17.44 -7.68
CA GLN A 108 6.99 16.30 -7.87
C GLN A 108 6.85 15.71 -9.29
N ARG A 109 5.63 15.54 -9.79
CA ARG A 109 5.39 15.05 -11.16
C ARG A 109 5.91 16.01 -12.22
N ALA A 110 5.77 17.32 -12.02
CA ALA A 110 6.30 18.33 -12.94
C ALA A 110 7.84 18.30 -12.97
N GLN A 111 8.49 18.15 -11.81
CA GLN A 111 9.94 17.98 -11.72
C GLN A 111 10.42 16.71 -12.43
N LEU A 112 9.76 15.57 -12.18
CA LEU A 112 10.09 14.31 -12.86
C LEU A 112 9.88 14.38 -14.37
N ARG A 113 8.82 15.06 -14.84
CA ARG A 113 8.58 15.29 -16.29
C ARG A 113 9.71 16.12 -16.90
N LYS A 114 10.14 17.21 -16.25
CA LYS A 114 11.27 18.03 -16.70
C LYS A 114 12.55 17.21 -16.77
N LEU A 115 12.87 16.47 -15.70
CA LEU A 115 14.06 15.61 -15.65
C LEU A 115 14.01 14.51 -16.73
N ARG A 116 12.86 13.89 -16.96
CA ARG A 116 12.68 12.87 -18.00
C ARG A 116 12.96 13.43 -19.40
N ILE A 117 12.47 14.63 -19.72
CA ILE A 117 12.73 15.28 -21.01
C ILE A 117 14.23 15.63 -21.15
N ILE A 118 14.86 16.12 -20.09
CA ILE A 118 16.29 16.44 -20.09
C ILE A 118 17.14 15.18 -20.29
N LEU A 119 16.79 14.08 -19.62
CA LEU A 119 17.51 12.81 -19.76
C LEU A 119 17.30 12.19 -21.14
N SER A 120 16.07 12.24 -21.69
CA SER A 120 15.82 11.71 -23.03
C SER A 120 16.55 12.49 -24.11
N THR A 121 16.61 13.82 -23.98
CA THR A 121 17.37 14.68 -24.91
C THR A 121 18.88 14.47 -24.79
N LYS A 122 19.42 14.34 -23.57
CA LYS A 122 20.84 14.00 -23.36
C LYS A 122 21.19 12.61 -23.91
N PHE A 123 20.32 11.61 -23.70
CA PHE A 123 20.51 10.25 -24.21
C PHE A 123 20.48 10.21 -25.73
N PHE A 124 19.52 10.90 -26.37
CA PHE A 124 19.45 11.01 -27.82
C PHE A 124 20.72 11.65 -28.41
N LYS A 125 21.18 12.76 -27.82
CA LYS A 125 22.46 13.39 -28.22
C LYS A 125 23.65 12.44 -28.07
N ALA A 126 23.75 11.72 -26.96
CA ALA A 126 24.85 10.77 -26.73
C ALA A 126 24.87 9.62 -27.76
N GLN A 127 23.70 9.10 -28.14
CA GLN A 127 23.59 8.08 -29.19
C GLN A 127 24.01 8.63 -30.56
N GLU A 128 23.67 9.89 -30.85
CA GLU A 128 24.08 10.55 -32.10
C GLU A 128 25.60 10.71 -32.17
N TYR A 129 26.24 11.19 -31.09
CA TYR A 129 27.70 11.25 -31.00
C TYR A 129 28.36 9.87 -31.16
N SER A 130 27.80 8.83 -30.54
CA SER A 130 28.32 7.46 -30.64
C SER A 130 28.21 6.90 -32.07
N LYS A 131 27.10 7.16 -32.77
CA LYS A 131 26.92 6.78 -34.19
C LYS A 131 27.92 7.49 -35.09
N VAL A 132 28.10 8.81 -34.91
CA VAL A 132 29.08 9.61 -35.67
C VAL A 132 30.50 9.11 -35.42
N PHE A 133 30.83 8.79 -34.17
CA PHE A 133 32.14 8.26 -33.79
C PHE A 133 32.39 6.87 -34.40
N LYS A 134 31.42 5.96 -34.32
CA LYS A 134 31.50 4.61 -34.93
C LYS A 134 31.65 4.68 -36.45
N ALA A 135 30.87 5.54 -37.12
CA ALA A 135 30.98 5.76 -38.56
C ALA A 135 32.36 6.31 -38.96
N LYS A 136 32.95 7.18 -38.12
CA LYS A 136 34.29 7.73 -38.35
C LYS A 136 35.40 6.70 -38.12
N ILE A 137 35.25 5.80 -37.16
CA ILE A 137 36.16 4.65 -36.98
C ILE A 137 36.05 3.71 -38.19
N GLU A 138 34.83 3.32 -38.59
CA GLU A 138 34.61 2.41 -39.71
C GLU A 138 35.10 2.99 -41.04
N SER A 139 34.96 4.30 -41.26
CA SER A 139 35.52 4.95 -42.44
C SER A 139 37.05 5.00 -42.42
N PHE A 140 37.66 5.16 -41.24
CA PHE A 140 39.12 5.13 -41.09
C PHE A 140 39.72 3.75 -41.39
N PHE A 141 39.06 2.67 -40.93
CA PHE A 141 39.47 1.29 -41.23
C PHE A 141 39.27 0.88 -42.69
N LYS A 142 38.31 1.48 -43.41
CA LYS A 142 38.12 1.23 -44.86
C LYS A 142 39.21 1.86 -45.74
N VAL A 143 39.89 2.90 -45.26
CA VAL A 143 40.93 3.63 -46.01
C VAL A 143 42.33 3.03 -45.82
N THR A 144 42.52 2.08 -44.89
CA THR A 144 43.82 1.42 -44.64
C THR A 144 43.72 -0.11 -44.71
N PRO A 145 43.64 -0.72 -45.93
CA PRO A 145 43.42 -2.17 -46.05
C PRO A 145 44.62 -3.06 -45.69
N GLN A 146 45.80 -2.51 -45.36
CA GLN A 146 47.04 -3.28 -45.47
C GLN A 146 47.66 -3.80 -44.16
N ILE A 147 47.11 -3.58 -42.96
CA ILE A 147 47.89 -3.88 -41.73
C ILE A 147 47.31 -4.91 -40.73
N ILE A 148 46.02 -5.31 -40.75
CA ILE A 148 45.51 -6.15 -39.63
C ILE A 148 44.86 -7.46 -40.10
N ALA A 149 45.72 -8.37 -40.58
CA ALA A 149 45.46 -9.81 -40.54
C ALA A 149 46.31 -10.43 -39.43
N PHE A 150 46.12 -10.04 -38.16
CA PHE A 150 46.66 -10.80 -37.04
C PHE A 150 45.74 -10.74 -35.82
N ASN A 151 45.20 -11.92 -35.51
CA ASN A 151 44.76 -12.38 -34.19
C ASN A 151 43.36 -12.00 -33.66
N TRP A 152 42.33 -12.68 -34.18
CA TRP A 152 41.03 -12.89 -33.47
C TRP A 152 40.67 -14.39 -33.40
N GLY A 153 41.67 -15.27 -33.46
CA GLY A 153 41.50 -16.73 -33.47
C GLY A 153 41.57 -17.42 -32.10
N PHE A 154 41.52 -16.71 -30.96
CA PHE A 154 41.93 -17.33 -29.69
C PHE A 154 40.94 -17.34 -28.51
N ILE A 155 39.70 -16.84 -28.62
CA ILE A 155 38.78 -16.92 -27.46
C ILE A 155 37.38 -17.28 -27.94
N CYS A 156 37.10 -18.58 -27.95
CA CYS A 156 35.81 -19.24 -27.66
C CYS A 156 35.68 -20.56 -28.45
N THR A 157 36.47 -21.57 -28.08
CA THR A 157 36.11 -22.97 -28.31
C THR A 157 35.62 -23.59 -27.01
N LYS A 158 34.58 -24.41 -27.13
CA LYS A 158 33.91 -25.27 -26.14
C LYS A 158 32.69 -24.69 -25.41
N SER A 159 31.51 -25.01 -25.96
CA SER A 159 30.43 -25.63 -25.17
C SER A 159 29.56 -26.48 -26.10
N SER A 160 29.60 -27.81 -25.87
CA SER A 160 28.72 -28.93 -26.25
C SER A 160 27.47 -28.65 -27.11
N ASN A 161 27.05 -29.45 -28.08
CA ASN A 161 27.28 -30.86 -28.47
C ASN A 161 27.21 -30.97 -30.01
#